data_AF-A0AAP2MJZ7-F1
#
_entry.id   AF-A0AAP2MJZ7-F1
#
_cell.length_a   1.000
_cell.length_b   1.000
_cell.length_c   1.000
_cell.angle_alpha   90.00
_cell.angle_beta   90.00
_cell.angle_gamma   90.00
#
_symmetry.space_group_name_H-M   'P 1'
#
loop_
_entity.id
_entity.type
_entity.pdbx_description
1 polymer ?
#
loop_
_entity_poly.entity_id
_entity_poly.type
_entity_poly.pdbx_seq_one_letter_code
_entity_poly.pdbx_strand_id
1 'polypeptide(L)'
;MHDAFDVLRNFVTTLVMAWAAFAALRWQQPLIAKGGGAWWTALAGTLAFGQWPLNAWLGSPIGAPIVVALLYLLSLIGLAPDDSVLSAQASEHSRWFRRGLVCAVLGTFAGMAAWAALL
;
A
#
# COMPACT_ATOMS: atom_id res chain seq x y z
N MET A 1 -4.43 28.26 -13.71
CA MET A 1 -5.12 27.12 -14.35
C MET A 1 -4.16 25.95 -14.27
N HIS A 2 -4.51 24.87 -13.57
CA HIS A 2 -3.78 23.61 -13.79
C HIS A 2 -4.25 23.08 -15.14
N ASP A 3 -3.31 22.85 -16.06
CA ASP A 3 -3.65 22.36 -17.39
C ASP A 3 -4.29 20.97 -17.25
N ALA A 4 -5.32 20.68 -18.05
CA ALA A 4 -5.99 19.38 -18.04
C ALA A 4 -5.00 18.20 -18.17
N PHE A 5 -3.86 18.46 -18.80
CA PHE A 5 -2.72 17.56 -18.90
C PHE A 5 -2.07 17.22 -17.54
N ASP A 6 -1.87 18.19 -16.65
CA ASP A 6 -1.31 17.94 -15.31
C ASP A 6 -2.25 17.10 -14.44
N VAL A 7 -3.56 17.37 -14.54
CA VAL A 7 -4.59 16.58 -13.86
C VAL A 7 -4.58 15.14 -14.36
N LEU A 8 -4.55 14.95 -15.68
CA LEU A 8 -4.49 13.62 -16.29
C LEU A 8 -3.20 12.87 -15.91
N ARG A 9 -2.04 13.55 -15.96
CA ARG A 9 -0.75 12.97 -15.55
C ARG A 9 -0.82 12.48 -14.10
N ASN A 10 -1.24 13.34 -13.17
CA ASN A 10 -1.31 13.00 -11.76
C ASN A 10 -2.28 11.84 -11.50
N PHE A 11 -3.41 11.81 -12.20
CA PHE A 11 -4.38 10.72 -12.13
C PHE A 11 -3.79 9.38 -12.62
N VAL A 12 -3.15 9.37 -13.79
CA VAL A 12 -2.52 8.18 -14.35
C VAL A 12 -1.38 7.69 -13.46
N THR A 13 -0.52 8.57 -12.98
CA THR A 13 0.56 8.23 -12.05
C THR A 13 0.03 7.61 -10.76
N THR A 14 -1.03 8.19 -10.18
CA THR A 14 -1.72 7.66 -8.98
C THR A 14 -2.21 6.24 -9.22
N LEU A 15 -2.92 6.00 -10.33
CA LEU A 15 -3.43 4.69 -10.68
C LEU A 15 -2.33 3.66 -10.91
N VAL A 16 -1.29 4.03 -11.67
CA VAL A 16 -0.16 3.13 -11.97
C VAL A 16 0.60 2.77 -10.71
N MET A 17 0.85 3.73 -9.80
CA MET A 17 1.53 3.46 -8.52
C MET A 17 0.71 2.52 -7.63
N ALA A 18 -0.60 2.79 -7.47
CA ALA A 18 -1.48 1.94 -6.68
C ALA A 18 -1.56 0.52 -7.27
N TRP A 19 -1.71 0.40 -8.60
CA TRP A 19 -1.74 -0.87 -9.29
C TRP A 19 -0.43 -1.64 -9.18
N ALA A 20 0.72 -0.98 -9.35
CA ALA A 20 2.03 -1.62 -9.27
C ALA A 20 2.30 -2.17 -7.86
N ALA A 21 1.97 -1.39 -6.82
CA ALA A 21 2.10 -1.83 -5.43
C ALA A 21 1.19 -3.03 -5.14
N PHE A 22 -0.06 -3.00 -5.62
CA PHE A 22 -0.98 -4.12 -5.51
C PHE A 22 -0.49 -5.38 -6.25
N ALA A 23 -0.04 -5.23 -7.50
CA ALA A 23 0.43 -6.32 -8.32
C ALA A 23 1.64 -7.02 -7.68
N ALA A 24 2.58 -6.25 -7.11
CA ALA A 24 3.74 -6.77 -6.40
C ALA A 24 3.33 -7.63 -5.19
N LEU A 25 2.37 -7.17 -4.38
CA LEU A 25 1.91 -7.92 -3.20
C LEU A 25 1.06 -9.13 -3.55
N ARG A 26 0.21 -9.02 -4.56
CA ARG A 26 -0.58 -10.15 -5.08
C ARG A 26 0.35 -11.25 -5.60
N TRP A 27 1.39 -10.87 -6.34
CA TRP A 27 2.39 -11.82 -6.83
C TRP A 27 3.12 -12.54 -5.70
N GLN A 28 3.38 -11.84 -4.59
CA GLN A 28 4.08 -12.39 -3.43
C GLN A 28 3.17 -13.08 -2.40
N GLN A 29 1.84 -12.97 -2.51
CA GLN A 29 0.89 -13.61 -1.60
C GLN A 29 1.13 -15.13 -1.42
N PRO A 30 1.44 -15.92 -2.48
CA PRO A 30 1.73 -17.35 -2.30
C PRO A 30 2.97 -17.63 -1.44
N LEU A 31 3.88 -16.66 -1.25
CA LEU A 31 5.03 -16.80 -0.37
C LEU A 31 4.62 -16.87 1.10
N ILE A 32 3.48 -16.28 1.49
CA ILE A 32 2.98 -16.36 2.86
C ILE A 32 2.72 -17.83 3.23
N ALA A 33 2.10 -18.59 2.32
CA ALA A 33 1.84 -20.02 2.50
C ALA A 33 3.12 -20.86 2.53
N LYS A 34 4.23 -20.36 1.98
CA LYS A 34 5.56 -21.02 1.96
C LYS A 34 6.47 -20.59 3.12
N GLY A 35 5.95 -19.89 4.13
CA GLY A 35 6.71 -19.40 5.29
C GLY A 35 7.36 -18.02 5.12
N GLY A 36 7.14 -17.35 3.99
CA GLY A 36 7.65 -16.00 3.68
C GLY A 36 6.80 -14.84 4.23
N GLY A 37 5.95 -15.09 5.24
CA GLY A 37 4.99 -14.11 5.76
C GLY A 37 5.64 -12.82 6.30
N ALA A 38 6.83 -12.93 6.90
CA ALA A 38 7.59 -11.76 7.38
C ALA A 38 8.02 -10.83 6.24
N TRP A 39 8.49 -11.41 5.13
CA TRP A 39 8.89 -10.65 3.94
C TRP A 39 7.69 -9.95 3.30
N TRP A 40 6.57 -10.67 3.17
CA TRP A 40 5.33 -10.08 2.66
C TRP A 40 4.85 -8.91 3.52
N THR A 41 4.93 -9.06 4.85
CA THR A 41 4.59 -8.01 5.83
C THR A 41 5.46 -6.77 5.67
N ALA A 42 6.78 -6.96 5.56
CA ALA A 42 7.74 -5.87 5.38
C ALA A 42 7.51 -5.15 4.05
N LEU A 43 7.25 -5.89 2.97
CA LEU A 43 6.95 -5.32 1.66
C LEU A 43 5.66 -4.49 1.69
N ALA A 44 4.61 -4.99 2.36
CA ALA A 44 3.34 -4.29 2.47
C ALA A 44 3.49 -2.93 3.17
N GLY A 45 4.27 -2.88 4.25
CA GLY A 45 4.61 -1.62 4.94
C GLY A 45 5.49 -0.70 4.11
N THR A 46 6.51 -1.25 3.45
CA THR A 46 7.47 -0.47 2.66
C THR A 46 6.81 0.21 1.45
N LEU A 47 5.93 -0.50 0.74
CA LEU A 47 5.18 0.07 -0.38
C LEU A 47 4.21 1.17 0.09
N ALA A 48 3.55 0.97 1.23
CA ALA A 48 2.67 1.96 1.83
C ALA A 48 3.42 3.23 2.24
N PHE A 49 4.65 3.08 2.76
CA PHE A 49 5.53 4.18 3.13
C PHE A 49 6.11 4.90 1.91
N GLY A 50 6.80 4.16 1.03
CA GLY A 50 7.65 4.72 -0.03
C GLY A 50 6.88 5.53 -1.07
N GLN A 51 5.58 5.28 -1.24
CA GLN A 51 4.75 6.03 -2.16
C GLN A 51 4.58 7.52 -1.77
N TRP A 52 4.71 7.84 -0.48
CA TRP A 52 4.61 9.22 0.02
C TRP A 52 5.81 10.11 -0.36
N PRO A 53 7.08 9.79 0.00
CA PRO A 53 8.23 10.59 -0.41
C PRO A 53 8.39 10.60 -1.94
N LEU A 54 8.00 9.53 -2.63
CA LEU A 54 7.97 9.52 -4.09
C LEU A 54 7.00 10.56 -4.65
N ASN A 55 5.79 10.68 -4.08
CA ASN A 55 4.84 11.72 -4.47
C ASN A 55 5.30 13.14 -4.10
N ALA A 56 6.01 13.33 -2.97
CA ALA A 56 6.66 14.61 -2.67
C ALA A 56 7.67 14.98 -3.75
N TRP A 57 8.55 14.04 -4.11
CA TRP A 57 9.59 14.24 -5.12
C TRP A 57 9.02 14.53 -6.52
N LEU A 58 7.91 13.90 -6.87
CA LEU A 58 7.18 14.14 -8.13
C LEU A 58 6.44 15.49 -8.15
N GLY A 59 6.42 16.24 -7.04
CA GLY A 59 5.66 17.49 -6.91
C GLY A 59 4.15 17.26 -6.99
N SER A 60 3.67 16.06 -6.67
CA SER A 60 2.26 15.71 -6.72
C SER A 60 1.47 16.47 -5.64
N PRO A 61 0.22 16.91 -5.92
CA PRO A 61 -0.64 17.48 -4.90
C PRO A 61 -0.95 16.43 -3.83
N ILE A 62 -1.16 16.87 -2.57
CA ILE A 62 -1.41 15.97 -1.42
C ILE A 62 -2.56 14.97 -1.65
N GLY A 63 -3.53 15.33 -2.50
CA GLY A 63 -4.63 14.43 -2.88
C GLY A 63 -4.15 13.15 -3.57
N ALA A 64 -3.06 13.18 -4.34
CA ALA A 64 -2.54 12.01 -5.04
C ALA A 64 -2.05 10.91 -4.09
N PRO A 65 -1.10 11.12 -3.16
CA PRO A 65 -0.65 10.09 -2.25
C PRO A 65 -1.77 9.57 -1.31
N ILE A 66 -2.75 10.42 -0.97
CA ILE A 66 -3.96 10.00 -0.23
C ILE A 66 -4.76 8.99 -1.05
N VAL A 67 -5.06 9.30 -2.33
CA VAL A 67 -5.80 8.40 -3.21
C VAL A 67 -5.03 7.10 -3.44
N VAL A 68 -3.71 7.16 -3.65
CA VAL A 68 -2.86 5.95 -3.75
C VAL A 68 -2.98 5.10 -2.48
N ALA A 69 -2.86 5.72 -1.29
CA ALA A 69 -2.94 5.01 -0.02
C ALA A 69 -4.29 4.30 0.16
N LEU A 70 -5.40 5.00 -0.13
CA LEU A 70 -6.74 4.44 -0.04
C LEU A 70 -6.94 3.28 -1.01
N LEU A 71 -6.59 3.46 -2.29
CA LEU A 71 -6.71 2.42 -3.30
C LEU A 71 -5.86 1.19 -2.92
N TYR A 72 -4.65 1.41 -2.44
CA TYR A 72 -3.74 0.35 -2.03
C TYR A 72 -4.28 -0.43 -0.82
N LEU A 73 -4.71 0.26 0.25
CA LEU A 73 -5.28 -0.38 1.44
C LEU A 73 -6.57 -1.16 1.12
N LEU A 74 -7.46 -0.59 0.29
CA LEU A 74 -8.65 -1.29 -0.19
C LEU A 74 -8.29 -2.54 -1.01
N SER A 75 -7.25 -2.44 -1.86
CA SER A 75 -6.81 -3.56 -2.68
C SER A 75 -6.20 -4.69 -1.83
N LEU A 76 -5.55 -4.37 -0.71
CA LEU A 76 -5.04 -5.36 0.23
C LEU A 76 -6.17 -6.19 0.86
N ILE A 77 -7.32 -5.59 1.16
CA ILE A 77 -8.49 -6.31 1.70
C ILE A 77 -8.93 -7.41 0.71
N GLY A 78 -8.86 -7.14 -0.60
CA GLY A 78 -9.15 -8.12 -1.64
C GLY A 78 -8.15 -9.29 -1.75
N LEU A 79 -7.04 -9.23 -1.01
CA LEU A 79 -6.06 -10.32 -0.90
C LEU A 79 -6.22 -11.14 0.38
N ALA A 80 -7.30 -10.94 1.14
CA ALA A 80 -7.60 -11.75 2.31
C ALA A 80 -7.64 -13.24 1.92
N PRO A 81 -6.88 -14.11 2.58
CA PRO A 81 -6.81 -15.53 2.21
C PRO A 81 -8.11 -16.31 2.50
N ASP A 82 -8.81 -15.97 3.58
CA ASP A 82 -10.06 -16.58 4.02
C ASP A 82 -10.78 -15.70 5.07
N ASP A 83 -11.98 -16.10 5.47
CA ASP A 83 -12.76 -15.41 6.52
C ASP A 83 -12.14 -15.54 7.92
N SER A 84 -11.16 -16.44 8.11
CA SER A 84 -10.46 -16.57 9.41
C SER A 84 -9.63 -15.33 9.74
N VAL A 85 -9.40 -14.44 8.77
CA VAL A 85 -8.87 -13.07 8.96
C VAL A 85 -9.75 -12.23 9.90
N LEU A 86 -10.98 -12.62 10.21
CA LEU A 86 -11.83 -11.96 11.22
C LEU A 86 -11.95 -12.75 12.54
N SER A 87 -11.48 -14.00 12.57
CA SER A 87 -11.62 -14.92 13.72
C SER A 87 -10.49 -14.80 14.74
N ALA A 88 -10.77 -15.05 16.02
CA ALA A 88 -9.74 -15.22 17.04
C ALA A 88 -8.80 -16.41 16.73
N GLN A 89 -9.34 -17.46 16.08
CA GLN A 89 -8.59 -18.63 15.62
C GLN A 89 -8.18 -18.47 14.14
N ALA A 90 -7.37 -17.47 13.86
CA ALA A 90 -6.86 -17.23 12.51
C ALA A 90 -5.81 -18.27 12.11
N SER A 91 -5.90 -18.74 10.86
CA SER A 91 -4.84 -19.56 10.25
C SER A 91 -3.50 -18.82 10.30
N GLU A 92 -2.38 -19.54 10.18
CA GLU A 92 -1.06 -18.88 10.15
C GLU A 92 -0.95 -17.90 8.96
N HIS A 93 -1.52 -18.26 7.81
CA HIS A 93 -1.63 -17.39 6.65
C HIS A 93 -2.40 -16.10 6.99
N SER A 94 -3.56 -16.22 7.62
CA SER A 94 -4.41 -15.09 7.99
C SER A 94 -3.77 -14.21 9.07
N ARG A 95 -2.96 -14.78 9.97
CA ARG A 95 -2.15 -14.01 10.94
C ARG A 95 -1.06 -13.17 10.25
N TRP A 96 -0.34 -13.74 9.29
CA TRP A 96 0.65 -12.98 8.52
C TRP A 96 0.01 -11.91 7.63
N PHE A 97 -1.14 -12.21 7.02
CA PHE A 97 -1.92 -11.22 6.29
C PHE A 97 -2.31 -10.03 7.17
N ARG A 98 -2.85 -10.28 8.38
CA ARG A 98 -3.18 -9.22 9.35
C ARG A 98 -1.96 -8.37 9.71
N ARG A 99 -0.81 -9.00 9.95
CA ARG A 99 0.44 -8.28 10.25
C ARG A 99 0.86 -7.37 9.09
N GLY A 100 0.79 -7.85 7.85
CA GLY A 100 1.08 -7.00 6.68
C GLY A 100 0.09 -5.86 6.49
N LEU A 101 -1.19 -6.08 6.77
CA LEU A 101 -2.19 -5.00 6.76
C LEU A 101 -1.88 -3.93 7.82
N VAL A 102 -1.56 -4.35 9.05
CA VAL A 102 -1.13 -3.41 10.12
C VAL A 102 0.15 -2.68 9.72
N CYS A 103 1.15 -3.38 9.16
CA CYS A 103 2.36 -2.76 8.65
C CYS A 103 2.09 -1.76 7.52
N ALA A 104 1.16 -2.04 6.61
CA ALA A 104 0.75 -1.10 5.55
C ALA A 104 0.09 0.17 6.13
N VAL A 105 -0.78 0.02 7.14
CA VAL A 105 -1.37 1.16 7.84
C VAL A 105 -0.30 2.00 8.53
N LEU A 106 0.60 1.36 9.31
CA LEU A 106 1.70 2.05 9.98
C LEU A 106 2.66 2.70 8.97
N GLY A 107 2.97 2.02 7.87
CA GLY A 107 3.78 2.54 6.77
C GLY A 107 3.15 3.77 6.12
N THR A 108 1.82 3.79 5.97
CA THR A 108 1.10 4.97 5.48
C THR A 108 1.27 6.16 6.42
N PHE A 109 1.06 5.97 7.73
CA PHE A 109 1.25 7.04 8.72
C PHE A 109 2.71 7.54 8.76
N ALA A 110 3.68 6.62 8.73
CA ALA A 110 5.09 6.98 8.68
C ALA A 110 5.42 7.75 7.38
N GLY A 111 4.84 7.33 6.25
CA GLY A 111 5.02 7.98 4.96
C GLY A 111 4.42 9.38 4.95
N MET A 112 3.24 9.57 5.55
CA MET A 112 2.63 10.89 5.76
C MET A 112 3.53 11.81 6.56
N ALA A 113 4.08 11.34 7.68
CA ALA A 113 4.99 12.12 8.51
C ALA A 113 6.27 12.49 7.75
N ALA A 114 6.84 11.56 6.99
CA ALA A 114 8.02 11.82 6.15
C ALA A 114 7.72 12.84 5.05
N TRP A 115 6.57 12.72 4.37
CA TRP A 115 6.12 13.68 3.37
C TRP A 115 5.95 15.09 3.96
N ALA A 116 5.33 15.19 5.14
CA ALA A 116 5.16 16.47 5.83
C ALA A 116 6.49 17.13 6.22
N ALA A 117 7.54 16.34 6.47
CA ALA A 117 8.89 16.84 6.76
C ALA A 117 9.69 17.22 5.50
N LEU A 118 9.23 16.83 4.30
CA LEU A 118 9.87 17.12 3.01
C LEU A 118 9.26 18.33 2.29
N LEU A 119 8.15 18.87 2.81
CA LEU A 119 7.55 20.13 2.38
C LEU A 119 8.30 21.35 2.94
#